data_AF-A0A813JZ90-F1
#
_entry.id   AF-A0A813JZ90-F1
#
_cell.length_a   1.000
_cell.length_b   1.000
_cell.length_c   1.000
_cell.angle_alpha   90.00
_cell.angle_beta   90.00
_cell.angle_gamma   90.00
#
_symmetry.space_group_name_H-M   'P 1'
#
loop_
_entity.id
_entity.type
_entity.pdbx_description
1 polymer ?
#
loop_
_entity_poly.entity_id
_entity_poly.type
_entity_poly.pdbx_seq_one_letter_code
_entity_poly.pdbx_strand_id
1 'polypeptide(L)'
;MHKAWAQQVASSGSKEGPRVSMGDVELGFKEMLLQSRALEYTLEVIASEPSLRQNYMEPLSSPVACLYELLSKTLAFPVAQWAEIIKVAMSGTLPGDQQTDFLLAAISALKCDWHEEVLFNQRKDLALRAEYLRQEIRQVEGSQTDAQLSRRMAASAELLQTYGAVRQNLQEAQTHGKEVQQARESELKLLAEQIQVRVGIDKELEDLETRKRELRIELDDVSRQLDEARTKQRQHMEKFDKQQSELHVSKSALKVKIDAADSEAGQADKEKAVLEQTRKLIQETESALQQSLGGQLDELKQKQEKFQEHFKMLLLDHLRDAEVQVKRIREVHAGILQLLGASASAVPAAAPVASPVVAAPAQAAPAATAEQLFAAAPAQPAPVATAEQLFAASPVPAGTVSPSAAAPSQV
;
A
#
# COMPACT_ATOMS: atom_id res chain seq x y z
N MET A 1 16.61 -65.45 -17.63
CA MET A 1 16.60 -66.43 -16.51
C MET A 1 15.21 -66.67 -15.94
N HIS A 2 14.47 -65.64 -15.51
CA HIS A 2 13.15 -65.82 -14.85
C HIS A 2 12.11 -66.65 -15.62
N LYS A 3 12.06 -66.58 -16.96
CA LYS A 3 11.10 -67.34 -17.78
C LYS A 3 11.38 -68.84 -17.83
N ALA A 4 12.63 -69.23 -18.10
CA ALA A 4 13.04 -70.64 -18.09
C ALA A 4 12.92 -71.23 -16.67
N TRP A 5 13.19 -70.42 -15.67
CA TRP A 5 13.05 -70.77 -14.26
C TRP A 5 11.58 -70.94 -13.82
N ALA A 6 10.71 -69.99 -14.14
CA ALA A 6 9.27 -70.09 -13.88
C ALA A 6 8.64 -71.28 -14.64
N GLN A 7 9.10 -71.54 -15.86
CA GLN A 7 8.72 -72.73 -16.61
C GLN A 7 9.23 -74.02 -15.97
N GLN A 8 10.44 -74.06 -15.40
CA GLN A 8 10.94 -75.22 -14.67
C GLN A 8 10.13 -75.50 -13.41
N VAL A 9 9.78 -74.47 -12.63
CA VAL A 9 8.91 -74.58 -11.44
C VAL A 9 7.48 -75.00 -11.81
N ALA A 10 6.95 -74.48 -12.93
CA ALA A 10 5.60 -74.82 -13.40
C ALA A 10 5.52 -76.20 -14.08
N SER A 11 6.61 -76.66 -14.73
CA SER A 11 6.66 -77.93 -15.47
C SER A 11 7.08 -79.12 -14.61
N SER A 12 7.71 -78.89 -13.45
CA SER A 12 7.84 -79.89 -12.39
C SER A 12 6.47 -80.13 -11.74
N GLY A 13 5.56 -80.75 -12.48
CA GLY A 13 4.26 -81.24 -11.99
C GLY A 13 4.39 -82.45 -11.05
N SER A 14 5.62 -82.84 -10.67
CA SER A 14 5.85 -83.65 -9.49
C SER A 14 5.48 -82.78 -8.28
N LYS A 15 4.53 -83.25 -7.46
CA LYS A 15 4.04 -82.53 -6.27
C LYS A 15 5.13 -82.12 -5.27
N GLU A 16 6.36 -82.62 -5.45
CA GLU A 16 7.51 -82.29 -4.63
C GLU A 16 8.63 -81.79 -5.56
N GLY A 17 8.84 -80.47 -5.58
CA GLY A 17 10.01 -79.87 -6.19
C GLY A 17 11.29 -80.21 -5.42
N PRO A 18 12.47 -79.79 -5.90
CA PRO A 18 13.73 -80.00 -5.19
C PRO A 18 13.63 -79.43 -3.76
N ARG A 19 13.86 -80.30 -2.76
CA ARG A 19 13.93 -79.93 -1.35
C ARG A 19 15.38 -79.58 -0.98
N VAL A 20 15.56 -78.57 -0.15
CA VAL A 20 16.86 -78.17 0.38
C VAL A 20 16.88 -78.37 1.88
N SER A 21 17.85 -79.13 2.36
CA SER A 21 18.03 -79.37 3.79
C SER A 21 18.66 -78.14 4.45
N MET A 22 17.96 -77.55 5.41
CA MET A 22 18.46 -76.46 6.25
C MET A 22 18.43 -76.92 7.71
N GLY A 23 19.54 -77.49 8.18
CA GLY A 23 19.59 -78.19 9.46
C GLY A 23 18.78 -79.50 9.41
N ASP A 24 17.89 -79.68 10.39
CA ASP A 24 17.03 -80.88 10.50
C ASP A 24 15.74 -80.77 9.67
N VAL A 25 15.50 -79.64 9.01
CA VAL A 25 14.27 -79.38 8.25
C VAL A 25 14.57 -79.33 6.76
N GLU A 26 13.84 -80.11 5.98
CA GLU A 26 13.82 -79.98 4.53
C GLU A 26 12.81 -78.92 4.12
N LEU A 27 13.29 -77.85 3.51
CA LEU A 27 12.46 -76.78 2.99
C LEU A 27 12.19 -77.01 1.50
N GLY A 28 10.93 -76.88 1.11
CA GLY A 28 10.59 -76.75 -0.30
C GLY A 28 11.04 -75.39 -0.84
N PHE A 29 10.97 -75.25 -2.16
CA PHE A 29 11.38 -74.02 -2.82
C PHE A 29 10.58 -72.79 -2.35
N LYS A 30 9.26 -72.96 -2.14
CA LYS A 30 8.39 -71.86 -1.69
C LYS A 30 8.80 -71.39 -0.31
N GLU A 31 9.05 -72.32 0.62
CA GLU A 31 9.50 -72.02 1.97
C GLU A 31 10.87 -71.32 1.96
N MET A 32 11.80 -71.79 1.14
CA MET A 32 13.11 -71.15 0.97
C MET A 32 12.97 -69.72 0.43
N LEU A 33 12.11 -69.50 -0.57
CA LEU A 33 11.88 -68.18 -1.14
C LEU A 33 11.24 -67.24 -0.10
N LEU A 34 10.27 -67.72 0.68
CA LEU A 34 9.64 -66.97 1.77
C LEU A 34 10.60 -66.73 2.96
N GLN A 35 11.56 -67.60 3.21
CA GLN A 35 12.58 -67.37 4.22
C GLN A 35 13.65 -66.37 3.73
N SER A 36 13.97 -66.41 2.44
CA SER A 36 14.95 -65.52 1.84
C SER A 36 14.44 -64.07 1.75
N ARG A 37 15.37 -63.12 1.65
CA ARG A 37 15.09 -61.71 1.32
C ARG A 37 15.07 -61.43 -0.19
N ALA A 38 14.93 -62.46 -1.03
CA ALA A 38 15.11 -62.32 -2.47
C ALA A 38 14.03 -61.46 -3.14
N LEU A 39 12.78 -61.55 -2.65
CA LEU A 39 11.66 -60.74 -3.16
C LEU A 39 11.85 -59.26 -2.78
N GLU A 40 12.26 -59.03 -1.54
CA GLU A 40 12.58 -57.74 -0.97
C GLU A 40 13.68 -57.05 -1.78
N TYR A 41 14.83 -57.73 -1.98
CA TYR A 41 15.93 -57.18 -2.79
C TYR A 41 15.53 -56.93 -4.24
N THR A 42 14.71 -57.81 -4.82
CA THR A 42 14.24 -57.62 -6.21
C THR A 42 13.40 -56.34 -6.32
N LEU A 43 12.44 -56.15 -5.40
CA LEU A 43 11.58 -54.96 -5.41
C LEU A 43 12.34 -53.68 -4.99
N GLU A 44 13.31 -53.80 -4.09
CA GLU A 44 14.21 -52.70 -3.69
C GLU A 44 15.03 -52.20 -4.88
N VAL A 45 15.61 -53.10 -5.67
CA VAL A 45 16.36 -52.75 -6.89
C VAL A 45 15.45 -52.11 -7.92
N ILE A 46 14.25 -52.66 -8.16
CA ILE A 46 13.30 -52.10 -9.12
C ILE A 46 12.85 -50.70 -8.72
N ALA A 47 12.57 -50.47 -7.43
CA ALA A 47 12.13 -49.18 -6.90
C ALA A 47 13.26 -48.14 -6.89
N SER A 48 14.50 -48.57 -6.62
CA SER A 48 15.65 -47.67 -6.56
C SER A 48 16.11 -47.18 -7.94
N GLU A 49 15.87 -47.94 -9.02
CA GLU A 49 16.34 -47.62 -10.36
C GLU A 49 15.24 -46.95 -11.23
N PRO A 50 15.37 -45.66 -11.61
CA PRO A 50 14.32 -44.94 -12.36
C PRO A 50 13.95 -45.56 -13.72
N SER A 51 14.95 -46.11 -14.43
CA SER A 51 14.77 -46.82 -15.70
C SER A 51 13.90 -48.08 -15.53
N LEU A 52 14.11 -48.83 -14.46
CA LEU A 52 13.28 -49.99 -14.16
C LEU A 52 11.87 -49.57 -13.74
N ARG A 53 11.72 -48.56 -12.90
CA ARG A 53 10.38 -48.09 -12.48
C ARG A 53 9.45 -47.81 -13.66
N GLN A 54 9.93 -47.11 -14.70
CA GLN A 54 9.14 -46.86 -15.91
C GLN A 54 8.69 -48.14 -16.60
N ASN A 55 9.60 -49.12 -16.74
CA ASN A 55 9.28 -50.42 -17.35
C ASN A 55 8.27 -51.24 -16.53
N TYR A 56 8.22 -51.03 -15.21
CA TYR A 56 7.31 -51.71 -14.28
C TYR A 56 5.98 -50.96 -14.06
N MET A 57 5.84 -49.73 -14.56
CA MET A 57 4.55 -49.01 -14.57
C MET A 57 3.59 -49.52 -15.66
N GLU A 58 4.12 -50.11 -16.73
CA GLU A 58 3.32 -50.67 -17.82
C GLU A 58 3.13 -52.18 -17.63
N PRO A 59 1.90 -52.67 -17.31
CA PRO A 59 1.65 -54.07 -16.96
C PRO A 59 1.78 -55.04 -18.15
N LEU A 60 2.08 -54.54 -19.35
CA LEU A 60 2.07 -55.32 -20.59
C LEU A 60 3.42 -55.97 -20.94
N SER A 61 4.50 -55.64 -20.22
CA SER A 61 5.80 -56.27 -20.49
C SER A 61 5.88 -57.67 -19.86
N SER A 62 6.48 -58.61 -20.60
CA SER A 62 6.64 -60.00 -20.14
C SER A 62 7.34 -60.14 -18.76
N PRO A 63 8.33 -59.32 -18.37
CA PRO A 63 8.98 -59.43 -17.06
C PRO A 63 8.08 -59.01 -15.89
N VAL A 64 7.25 -57.98 -16.10
CA VAL A 64 6.35 -57.45 -15.07
C VAL A 64 5.23 -58.45 -14.76
N ALA A 65 4.63 -59.03 -15.80
CA ALA A 65 3.64 -60.09 -15.63
C ALA A 65 4.22 -61.29 -14.86
N CYS A 66 5.46 -61.71 -15.15
CA CYS A 66 6.13 -62.78 -14.42
C CYS A 66 6.36 -62.43 -12.94
N LEU A 67 6.72 -61.18 -12.63
CA LEU A 67 6.90 -60.73 -11.25
C LEU A 67 5.56 -60.76 -10.50
N TYR A 68 4.47 -60.25 -11.10
CA TYR A 68 3.16 -60.26 -10.44
C TYR A 68 2.64 -61.68 -10.22
N GLU A 69 2.86 -62.58 -11.18
CA GLU A 69 2.50 -63.98 -11.03
C GLU A 69 3.33 -64.67 -9.94
N LEU A 70 4.64 -64.37 -9.86
CA LEU A 70 5.51 -64.87 -8.80
C LEU A 70 5.04 -64.38 -7.42
N LEU A 71 4.82 -63.07 -7.27
CA LEU A 71 4.33 -62.47 -6.03
C LEU A 71 2.95 -63.03 -5.65
N SER A 72 2.06 -63.20 -6.63
CA SER A 72 0.74 -63.75 -6.39
C SER A 72 0.76 -65.19 -5.91
N LYS A 73 1.56 -66.05 -6.54
CA LYS A 73 1.72 -67.46 -6.13
C LYS A 73 2.44 -67.62 -4.80
N THR A 74 3.41 -66.76 -4.52
CA THR A 74 4.23 -66.86 -3.30
C THR A 74 3.52 -66.30 -2.08
N LEU A 75 2.80 -65.17 -2.25
CA LEU A 75 2.17 -64.41 -1.17
C LEU A 75 0.65 -64.59 -1.11
N ALA A 76 0.10 -65.50 -1.93
CA ALA A 76 -1.34 -65.79 -2.04
C ALA A 76 -2.23 -64.54 -2.24
N PHE A 77 -1.70 -63.54 -2.94
CA PHE A 77 -2.36 -62.23 -3.12
C PHE A 77 -2.70 -62.00 -4.60
N PRO A 78 -3.90 -61.50 -4.96
CA PRO A 78 -4.31 -61.36 -6.35
C PRO A 78 -3.36 -60.51 -7.21
N VAL A 79 -3.07 -60.97 -8.43
CA VAL A 79 -2.23 -60.27 -9.43
C VAL A 79 -2.69 -58.83 -9.66
N ALA A 80 -4.01 -58.60 -9.76
CA ALA A 80 -4.56 -57.27 -9.99
C ALA A 80 -4.25 -56.28 -8.85
N GLN A 81 -4.22 -56.76 -7.61
CA GLN A 81 -3.92 -55.91 -6.45
C GLN A 81 -2.42 -55.60 -6.36
N TRP A 82 -1.55 -56.56 -6.70
CA TRP A 82 -0.11 -56.31 -6.84
C TRP A 82 0.19 -55.24 -7.89
N ALA A 83 -0.52 -55.27 -9.02
CA ALA A 83 -0.35 -54.26 -10.07
C ALA A 83 -0.65 -52.85 -9.55
N GLU A 84 -1.71 -52.67 -8.76
CA GLU A 84 -2.04 -51.37 -8.16
C GLU A 84 -1.04 -50.95 -7.07
N ILE A 85 -0.62 -51.85 -6.17
CA ILE A 85 0.38 -51.54 -5.13
C ILE A 85 1.70 -51.09 -5.78
N ILE A 86 2.16 -51.83 -6.78
CA ILE A 86 3.41 -51.52 -7.47
C ILE A 86 3.26 -50.22 -8.28
N LYS A 87 2.12 -50.01 -8.95
CA LYS A 87 1.85 -48.74 -9.65
C LYS A 87 1.87 -47.54 -8.70
N VAL A 88 1.26 -47.64 -7.52
CA VAL A 88 1.30 -46.58 -6.50
C VAL A 88 2.73 -46.33 -6.06
N ALA A 89 3.48 -47.38 -5.71
CA ALA A 89 4.87 -47.26 -5.28
C ALA A 89 5.77 -46.64 -6.37
N MET A 90 5.56 -47.01 -7.63
CA MET A 90 6.37 -46.52 -8.76
C MET A 90 5.93 -45.14 -9.30
N SER A 91 4.77 -44.62 -8.89
CA SER A 91 4.19 -43.37 -9.41
C SER A 91 4.99 -42.09 -9.11
N GLY A 92 6.02 -42.16 -8.25
CA GLY A 92 6.84 -40.99 -7.91
C GLY A 92 6.24 -40.08 -6.86
N THR A 93 5.07 -40.42 -6.28
CA THR A 93 4.38 -39.61 -5.27
C THR A 93 5.11 -39.60 -3.92
N LEU A 94 5.87 -40.65 -3.61
CA LEU A 94 6.70 -40.74 -2.40
C LEU A 94 8.18 -40.41 -2.71
N PRO A 95 8.96 -39.83 -1.78
CA PRO A 95 10.42 -39.72 -1.91
C PRO A 95 11.06 -41.10 -2.08
N GLY A 96 12.20 -41.18 -2.79
CA GLY A 96 12.85 -42.44 -3.19
C GLY A 96 12.91 -43.49 -2.09
N ASP A 97 13.51 -43.16 -0.95
CA ASP A 97 13.68 -44.11 0.16
C ASP A 97 12.34 -44.58 0.75
N GLN A 98 11.34 -43.69 0.80
CA GLN A 98 10.00 -44.00 1.33
C GLN A 98 9.21 -44.95 0.40
N GLN A 99 9.48 -44.93 -0.91
CA GLN A 99 8.87 -45.90 -1.84
C GLN A 99 9.34 -47.31 -1.55
N THR A 100 10.66 -47.47 -1.37
CA THR A 100 11.29 -48.73 -1.00
C THR A 100 10.76 -49.23 0.34
N ASP A 101 10.74 -48.37 1.36
CA ASP A 101 10.24 -48.73 2.68
C ASP A 101 8.77 -49.17 2.64
N PHE A 102 7.93 -48.48 1.86
CA PHE A 102 6.53 -48.85 1.66
C PHE A 102 6.38 -50.23 1.02
N LEU A 103 7.11 -50.51 -0.06
CA LEU A 103 7.06 -51.81 -0.74
C LEU A 103 7.58 -52.94 0.16
N LEU A 104 8.69 -52.70 0.86
CA LEU A 104 9.25 -53.67 1.79
C LEU A 104 8.29 -53.98 2.94
N ALA A 105 7.63 -52.95 3.49
CA ALA A 105 6.59 -53.13 4.49
C ALA A 105 5.40 -53.93 3.94
N ALA A 106 4.94 -53.62 2.72
CA ALA A 106 3.83 -54.35 2.09
C ALA A 106 4.17 -55.83 1.84
N ILE A 107 5.36 -56.14 1.30
CA ILE A 107 5.81 -57.53 1.13
C ILE A 107 5.91 -58.24 2.47
N SER A 108 6.49 -57.59 3.48
CA SER A 108 6.68 -58.18 4.81
C SER A 108 5.34 -58.50 5.46
N ALA A 109 4.35 -57.61 5.33
CA ALA A 109 2.99 -57.82 5.84
C ALA A 109 2.23 -58.92 5.08
N LEU A 110 2.47 -59.05 3.77
CA LEU A 110 1.83 -60.05 2.90
C LEU A 110 2.58 -61.38 2.85
N LYS A 111 3.79 -61.45 3.40
CA LYS A 111 4.57 -62.69 3.47
C LYS A 111 3.77 -63.71 4.27
N CYS A 112 3.33 -64.76 3.57
CA CYS A 112 2.77 -65.92 4.23
C CYS A 112 3.79 -66.42 5.24
N ASP A 113 3.30 -66.82 6.41
CA ASP A 113 4.18 -67.32 7.44
C ASP A 113 4.77 -68.66 7.00
N TRP A 114 6.04 -68.64 6.60
CA TRP A 114 6.72 -69.83 6.13
C TRP A 114 6.75 -70.92 7.20
N HIS A 115 6.75 -70.54 8.48
CA HIS A 115 6.76 -71.50 9.58
C HIS A 115 5.41 -72.22 9.69
N GLU A 116 4.31 -71.51 9.48
CA GLU A 116 2.98 -72.13 9.42
C GLU A 116 2.86 -73.13 8.26
N GLU A 117 3.40 -72.80 7.08
CA GLU A 117 3.44 -73.71 5.92
C GLU A 117 4.28 -74.97 6.23
N VAL A 118 5.43 -74.82 6.88
CA VAL A 118 6.26 -75.95 7.32
C VAL A 118 5.49 -76.83 8.31
N LEU A 119 4.85 -76.24 9.32
CA LEU A 119 4.05 -76.99 10.29
C LEU A 119 2.87 -77.70 9.63
N PHE A 120 2.23 -77.08 8.63
CA PHE A 120 1.16 -77.69 7.84
C PHE A 120 1.66 -78.90 7.04
N ASN A 121 2.79 -78.78 6.34
CA ASN A 121 3.38 -79.87 5.57
C ASN A 121 3.81 -81.02 6.48
N GLN A 122 4.45 -80.74 7.61
CA GLN A 122 4.77 -81.76 8.62
C GLN A 122 3.53 -82.49 9.14
N ARG A 123 2.44 -81.76 9.42
CA ARG A 123 1.17 -82.34 9.86
C ARG A 123 0.58 -83.29 8.81
N LYS A 124 0.67 -82.92 7.54
CA LYS A 124 0.22 -83.73 6.41
C LYS A 124 1.05 -85.01 6.28
N ASP A 125 2.37 -84.91 6.40
CA ASP A 125 3.28 -86.07 6.34
C ASP A 125 3.03 -87.03 7.52
N LEU A 126 2.86 -86.50 8.74
CA LEU A 126 2.49 -87.28 9.91
C LEU A 126 1.12 -87.95 9.75
N ALA A 127 0.14 -87.28 9.15
CA ALA A 127 -1.17 -87.86 8.87
C ALA A 127 -1.09 -89.03 7.86
N LEU A 128 -0.29 -88.87 6.80
CA LEU A 128 -0.03 -89.94 5.84
C LEU A 128 0.68 -91.13 6.50
N ARG A 129 1.67 -90.88 7.38
CA ARG A 129 2.35 -91.92 8.16
C ARG A 129 1.38 -92.66 9.07
N ALA A 130 0.49 -91.94 9.75
CA ALA A 130 -0.53 -92.55 10.60
C ALA A 130 -1.50 -93.45 9.80
N GLU A 131 -1.94 -93.02 8.62
CA GLU A 131 -2.78 -93.84 7.73
C GLU A 131 -2.04 -95.09 7.24
N TYR A 132 -0.76 -94.97 6.88
CA TYR A 132 0.07 -96.11 6.53
C TYR A 132 0.16 -97.13 7.67
N LEU A 133 0.48 -96.68 8.88
CA LEU A 133 0.58 -97.53 10.07
C LEU A 133 -0.75 -98.20 10.41
N ARG A 134 -1.88 -97.49 10.25
CA ARG A 134 -3.23 -98.09 10.40
C ARG A 134 -3.47 -99.21 9.39
N GLN A 135 -3.07 -99.02 8.14
CA GLN A 135 -3.18 -100.06 7.10
C GLN A 135 -2.28 -101.26 7.41
N GLU A 136 -1.05 -101.03 7.88
CA GLU A 136 -0.12 -102.09 8.28
C GLU A 136 -0.68 -102.91 9.45
N ILE A 137 -1.22 -102.27 10.48
CA ILE A 137 -1.86 -102.96 11.61
C ILE A 137 -3.01 -103.84 11.10
N ARG A 138 -3.89 -103.31 10.24
CA ARG A 138 -5.01 -104.08 9.64
C ARG A 138 -4.54 -105.28 8.82
N GLN A 139 -3.44 -105.16 8.09
CA GLN A 139 -2.88 -106.27 7.29
C GLN A 139 -2.35 -107.41 8.18
N VAL A 140 -1.90 -107.10 9.40
CA VAL A 140 -1.31 -108.08 10.33
C VAL A 140 -2.35 -108.71 11.27
N GLU A 141 -3.56 -108.15 11.38
CA GLU A 141 -4.63 -108.62 12.29
C GLU A 141 -5.13 -110.05 12.04
N GLY A 142 -4.85 -110.65 10.87
CA GLY A 142 -5.37 -111.97 10.48
C GLY A 142 -4.54 -113.19 10.87
N SER A 143 -3.29 -113.05 11.32
CA SER A 143 -2.47 -114.22 11.68
C SER A 143 -1.79 -114.09 13.05
N GLN A 144 -1.74 -115.22 13.76
CA GLN A 144 -1.39 -115.30 15.18
C GLN A 144 0.04 -115.77 15.43
N THR A 145 0.92 -115.70 14.42
CA THR A 145 2.33 -115.98 14.64
C THR A 145 2.95 -114.94 15.58
N ASP A 146 3.82 -115.36 16.50
CA ASP A 146 4.49 -114.44 17.45
C ASP A 146 5.22 -113.28 16.75
N ALA A 147 5.83 -113.54 15.59
CA ALA A 147 6.49 -112.52 14.79
C ALA A 147 5.52 -111.42 14.33
N GLN A 148 4.30 -111.79 13.96
CA GLN A 148 3.27 -110.84 13.55
C GLN A 148 2.69 -110.08 14.74
N LEU A 149 2.53 -110.72 15.90
CA LEU A 149 2.15 -110.02 17.13
C LEU A 149 3.20 -108.96 17.49
N SER A 150 4.49 -109.29 17.41
CA SER A 150 5.58 -108.34 17.64
C SER A 150 5.54 -107.17 16.65
N ARG A 151 5.34 -107.45 15.35
CA ARG A 151 5.22 -106.41 14.32
C ARG A 151 4.01 -105.50 14.57
N ARG A 152 2.87 -106.07 14.95
CA ARG A 152 1.66 -105.29 15.29
C ARG A 152 1.89 -104.38 16.49
N MET A 153 2.56 -104.89 17.54
CA MET A 153 2.90 -104.08 18.72
C MET A 153 3.83 -102.93 18.35
N ALA A 154 4.86 -103.17 17.52
CA ALA A 154 5.76 -102.14 17.04
C ALA A 154 5.02 -101.06 16.23
N ALA A 155 4.21 -101.45 15.24
CA ALA A 155 3.43 -100.51 14.44
C ALA A 155 2.41 -99.71 15.28
N SER A 156 1.83 -100.34 16.32
CA SER A 156 0.92 -99.65 17.26
C SER A 156 1.65 -98.64 18.14
N ALA A 157 2.87 -98.96 18.59
CA ALA A 157 3.71 -98.04 19.35
C ALA A 157 4.14 -96.84 18.49
N GLU A 158 4.57 -97.07 17.25
CA GLU A 158 4.89 -96.01 16.29
C GLU A 158 3.66 -95.14 15.97
N LEU A 159 2.47 -95.73 15.87
CA LEU A 159 1.24 -94.97 15.63
C LEU A 159 0.92 -94.03 16.79
N LEU A 160 1.07 -94.48 18.04
CA LEU A 160 0.90 -93.64 19.23
C LEU A 160 1.93 -92.52 19.27
N GLN A 161 3.20 -92.81 18.93
CA GLN A 161 4.24 -91.78 18.81
C GLN A 161 3.89 -90.76 17.71
N THR A 162 3.38 -91.22 16.57
CA THR A 162 2.94 -90.36 15.46
C THR A 162 1.80 -89.44 15.92
N TYR A 163 0.82 -89.93 16.68
CA TYR A 163 -0.22 -89.08 17.28
C TYR A 163 0.33 -88.07 18.28
N GLY A 164 1.32 -88.46 19.09
CA GLY A 164 2.05 -87.55 19.96
C GLY A 164 2.68 -86.39 19.18
N ALA A 165 3.38 -86.70 18.08
CA ALA A 165 3.98 -85.71 17.20
C ALA A 165 2.94 -84.79 16.54
N VAL A 166 1.81 -85.34 16.06
CA VAL A 166 0.71 -84.53 15.49
C VAL A 166 0.14 -83.56 16.53
N ARG A 167 -0.04 -84.01 17.78
CA ARG A 167 -0.55 -83.17 18.87
C ARG A 167 0.44 -82.04 19.19
N GLN A 168 1.73 -82.35 19.28
CA GLN A 168 2.77 -81.34 19.52
C GLN A 168 2.81 -80.32 18.38
N ASN A 169 2.83 -80.76 17.13
CA ASN A 169 2.81 -79.89 15.96
C ASN A 169 1.52 -79.04 15.87
N LEU A 170 0.37 -79.55 16.32
CA LEU A 170 -0.87 -78.75 16.46
C LEU A 170 -0.71 -77.67 17.53
N GLN A 171 -0.11 -78.01 18.67
CA GLN A 171 0.13 -77.05 19.75
C GLN A 171 1.12 -75.96 19.32
N GLU A 172 2.21 -76.33 18.66
CA GLU A 172 3.21 -75.39 18.09
C GLU A 172 2.58 -74.46 17.06
N ALA A 173 1.74 -74.98 16.15
CA ALA A 173 1.02 -74.14 15.19
C ALA A 173 0.04 -73.17 15.88
N GLN A 174 -0.61 -73.59 16.96
CA GLN A 174 -1.49 -72.72 17.74
C GLN A 174 -0.74 -71.64 18.51
N THR A 175 0.42 -71.95 19.09
CA THR A 175 1.25 -70.94 19.78
C THR A 175 1.80 -69.94 18.78
N HIS A 176 2.35 -70.45 17.66
CA HIS A 176 2.88 -69.63 16.58
C HIS A 176 1.82 -68.69 15.99
N GLY A 177 0.63 -69.21 15.68
CA GLY A 177 -0.46 -68.39 15.17
C GLY A 177 -0.87 -67.25 16.11
N LYS A 178 -0.83 -67.47 17.43
CA LYS A 178 -1.09 -66.41 18.42
C LYS A 178 0.02 -65.37 18.45
N GLU A 179 1.28 -65.77 18.38
CA GLU A 179 2.43 -64.86 18.37
C GLU A 179 2.42 -63.97 17.13
N VAL A 180 2.17 -64.56 15.95
CA VAL A 180 2.06 -63.83 14.68
C VAL A 180 0.88 -62.87 14.70
N GLN A 181 -0.27 -63.30 15.22
CA GLN A 181 -1.42 -62.43 15.36
C GLN A 181 -1.13 -61.25 16.30
N GLN A 182 -0.51 -61.49 17.45
CA GLN A 182 -0.14 -60.44 18.39
C GLN A 182 0.87 -59.45 17.79
N ALA A 183 1.87 -59.97 17.06
CA ALA A 183 2.83 -59.13 16.34
C ALA A 183 2.11 -58.24 15.31
N ARG A 184 1.25 -58.81 14.47
CA ARG A 184 0.44 -58.06 13.49
C ARG A 184 -0.46 -57.02 14.13
N GLU A 185 -1.13 -57.36 15.24
CA GLU A 185 -1.97 -56.41 15.97
C GLU A 185 -1.13 -55.25 16.54
N SER A 186 0.09 -55.51 17.02
CA SER A 186 1.00 -54.46 17.49
C SER A 186 1.50 -53.56 16.37
N GLU A 187 1.82 -54.12 15.20
CA GLU A 187 2.23 -53.36 14.01
C GLU A 187 1.08 -52.51 13.47
N LEU A 188 -0.15 -53.07 13.40
CA LEU A 188 -1.33 -52.31 12.98
C LEU A 188 -1.66 -51.16 13.94
N LYS A 189 -1.45 -51.34 15.25
CA LYS A 189 -1.58 -50.25 16.23
C LYS A 189 -0.55 -49.15 15.98
N LEU A 190 0.71 -49.52 15.79
CA LEU A 190 1.78 -48.56 15.46
C LEU A 190 1.46 -47.80 14.16
N LEU A 191 1.00 -48.50 13.12
CA LEU A 191 0.61 -47.88 11.86
C LEU A 191 -0.59 -46.93 12.03
N ALA A 192 -1.58 -47.31 12.83
CA ALA A 192 -2.71 -46.45 13.15
C ALA A 192 -2.28 -45.17 13.90
N GLU A 193 -1.37 -45.29 14.86
CA GLU A 193 -0.76 -44.14 15.56
C GLU A 193 0.00 -43.23 14.59
N GLN A 194 0.80 -43.79 13.68
CA GLN A 194 1.51 -43.02 12.65
C GLN A 194 0.55 -42.29 11.69
N ILE A 195 -0.55 -42.95 11.28
CA ILE A 195 -1.60 -42.32 10.48
C ILE A 195 -2.24 -41.17 11.25
N GLN A 196 -2.55 -41.36 12.53
CA GLN A 196 -3.13 -40.32 13.37
C GLN A 196 -2.19 -39.11 13.52
N VAL A 197 -0.88 -39.34 13.68
CA VAL A 197 0.13 -38.27 13.68
C VAL A 197 0.15 -37.54 12.34
N ARG A 198 0.13 -38.24 11.21
CA ARG A 198 0.08 -37.61 9.87
C ARG A 198 -1.18 -36.76 9.68
N VAL A 199 -2.35 -37.26 10.10
CA VAL A 199 -3.61 -36.50 10.07
C VAL A 199 -3.51 -35.23 10.94
N GLY A 200 -2.82 -35.31 12.09
CA GLY A 200 -2.53 -34.13 12.92
C GLY A 200 -1.68 -33.09 12.20
N ILE A 201 -0.59 -33.53 11.55
CA ILE A 201 0.29 -32.66 10.76
C ILE A 201 -0.47 -32.00 9.60
N ASP A 202 -1.30 -32.75 8.88
CA ASP A 202 -2.09 -32.21 7.76
C ASP A 202 -3.07 -31.12 8.22
N LYS A 203 -3.68 -31.29 9.41
CA LYS A 203 -4.55 -30.27 10.02
C LYS A 203 -3.77 -29.02 10.42
N GLU A 204 -2.61 -29.17 11.07
CA GLU A 204 -1.74 -28.04 11.42
C GLU A 204 -1.27 -27.27 10.18
N LEU A 205 -1.01 -27.98 9.08
CA LEU A 205 -0.65 -27.38 7.80
C LEU A 205 -1.81 -26.56 7.23
N GLU A 206 -3.04 -27.08 7.25
CA GLU A 206 -4.24 -26.35 6.83
C GLU A 206 -4.47 -25.08 7.68
N ASP A 207 -4.29 -25.17 9.00
CA ASP A 207 -4.38 -24.03 9.92
C ASP A 207 -3.29 -22.97 9.61
N LEU A 208 -2.06 -23.38 9.31
CA LEU A 208 -1.00 -22.46 8.88
C LEU A 208 -1.30 -21.81 7.52
N GLU A 209 -1.91 -22.54 6.59
CA GLU A 209 -2.31 -22.00 5.30
C GLU A 209 -3.46 -20.98 5.40
N THR A 210 -4.43 -21.22 6.29
CA THR A 210 -5.49 -20.24 6.60
C THR A 210 -4.88 -18.97 7.20
N ARG A 211 -4.00 -19.10 8.21
CA ARG A 211 -3.35 -17.93 8.82
C ARG A 211 -2.48 -17.16 7.84
N LYS A 212 -1.77 -17.84 6.93
CA LYS A 212 -1.00 -17.22 5.85
C LYS A 212 -1.90 -16.42 4.90
N ARG A 213 -3.11 -16.91 4.60
CA ARG A 213 -4.08 -16.17 3.78
C ARG A 213 -4.60 -14.92 4.49
N GLU A 214 -4.91 -15.01 5.78
CA GLU A 214 -5.33 -13.86 6.59
C GLU A 214 -4.26 -12.76 6.64
N LEU A 215 -3.00 -13.13 6.94
CA LEU A 215 -1.89 -12.17 7.00
C LEU A 215 -1.63 -11.47 5.65
N ARG A 216 -1.90 -12.14 4.53
CA ARG A 216 -1.82 -11.51 3.20
C ARG A 216 -2.90 -10.45 3.02
N ILE A 217 -4.12 -10.72 3.44
CA ILE A 217 -5.22 -9.74 3.40
C ILE A 217 -4.89 -8.54 4.30
N GLU A 218 -4.43 -8.79 5.52
CA GLU A 218 -3.99 -7.73 6.46
C GLU A 218 -2.87 -6.87 5.85
N LEU A 219 -1.89 -7.48 5.18
CA LEU A 219 -0.79 -6.77 4.51
C LEU A 219 -1.28 -5.91 3.33
N ASP A 220 -2.21 -6.42 2.53
CA ASP A 220 -2.81 -5.69 1.40
C ASP A 220 -3.61 -4.47 1.91
N ASP A 221 -4.34 -4.62 3.02
CA ASP A 221 -5.09 -3.53 3.64
C ASP A 221 -4.17 -2.46 4.23
N VAL A 222 -3.10 -2.84 4.93
CA VAL A 222 -2.09 -1.88 5.41
C VAL A 222 -1.40 -1.16 4.24
N SER A 223 -1.13 -1.87 3.15
CA SER A 223 -0.56 -1.27 1.93
C SER A 223 -1.51 -0.23 1.32
N ARG A 224 -2.81 -0.54 1.24
CA ARG A 224 -3.84 0.40 0.78
C ARG A 224 -3.91 1.65 1.68
N GLN A 225 -3.88 1.47 3.00
CA GLN A 225 -3.87 2.59 3.96
C GLN A 225 -2.64 3.49 3.78
N LEU A 226 -1.47 2.90 3.53
CA LEU A 226 -0.25 3.65 3.28
C LEU A 226 -0.34 4.49 2.00
N ASP A 227 -0.89 3.93 0.93
CA ASP A 227 -1.08 4.65 -0.33
C ASP A 227 -2.12 5.77 -0.24
N GLU A 228 -3.18 5.57 0.53
CA GLU A 228 -4.13 6.63 0.88
C GLU A 228 -3.47 7.75 1.67
N ALA A 229 -2.66 7.42 2.67
CA ALA A 229 -1.93 8.40 3.48
C ALA A 229 -0.94 9.21 2.63
N ARG A 230 -0.19 8.55 1.73
CA ARG A 230 0.70 9.21 0.76
C ARG A 230 -0.05 10.13 -0.18
N THR A 231 -1.23 9.73 -0.64
CA THR A 231 -2.06 10.54 -1.54
C THR A 231 -2.62 11.77 -0.81
N LYS A 232 -3.09 11.62 0.44
CA LYS A 232 -3.49 12.75 1.30
C LYS A 232 -2.33 13.70 1.57
N GLN A 233 -1.12 13.18 1.82
CA GLN A 233 0.08 14.00 2.01
C GLN A 233 0.42 14.81 0.75
N ARG A 234 0.40 14.18 -0.45
CA ARG A 234 0.62 14.88 -1.72
C ARG A 234 -0.39 16.00 -1.93
N GLN A 235 -1.69 15.72 -1.73
CA GLN A 235 -2.74 16.74 -1.84
C GLN A 235 -2.55 17.90 -0.84
N HIS A 236 -2.10 17.60 0.38
CA HIS A 236 -1.80 18.64 1.36
C HIS A 236 -0.63 19.53 0.91
N MET A 237 0.45 18.93 0.39
CA MET A 237 1.58 19.69 -0.15
C MET A 237 1.16 20.56 -1.34
N GLU A 238 0.40 20.03 -2.29
CA GLU A 238 -0.12 20.80 -3.43
C GLU A 238 -0.98 22.00 -2.98
N LYS A 239 -1.82 21.82 -1.96
CA LYS A 239 -2.61 22.92 -1.38
C LYS A 239 -1.71 23.97 -0.73
N PHE A 240 -0.69 23.55 0.00
CA PHE A 240 0.26 24.46 0.65
C PHE A 240 1.04 25.26 -0.40
N ASP A 241 1.56 24.61 -1.44
CA ASP A 241 2.26 25.27 -2.54
C ASP A 241 1.37 26.27 -3.27
N LYS A 242 0.10 25.90 -3.51
CA LYS A 242 -0.90 26.81 -4.07
C LYS A 242 -1.11 28.04 -3.20
N GLN A 243 -1.34 27.87 -1.90
CA GLN A 243 -1.47 28.99 -0.95
C GLN A 243 -0.21 29.86 -0.90
N GLN A 244 0.97 29.25 -0.93
CA GLN A 244 2.24 29.97 -0.95
C GLN A 244 2.40 30.80 -2.23
N SER A 245 2.01 30.25 -3.39
CA SER A 245 2.02 30.97 -4.66
C SER A 245 1.04 32.14 -4.68
N GLU A 246 -0.18 31.96 -4.15
CA GLU A 246 -1.19 33.02 -4.02
C GLU A 246 -0.72 34.14 -3.09
N LEU A 247 -0.05 33.79 -1.98
CA LEU A 247 0.56 34.74 -1.07
C LEU A 247 1.70 35.51 -1.76
N HIS A 248 2.54 34.85 -2.56
CA HIS A 248 3.60 35.51 -3.33
C HIS A 248 3.03 36.50 -4.36
N VAL A 249 1.97 36.12 -5.08
CA VAL A 249 1.28 37.02 -6.02
C VAL A 249 0.72 38.21 -5.26
N SER A 250 0.00 37.99 -4.16
CA SER A 250 -0.56 39.05 -3.32
C SER A 250 0.51 39.99 -2.76
N LYS A 251 1.63 39.43 -2.29
CA LYS A 251 2.80 40.20 -1.81
C LYS A 251 3.40 41.06 -2.93
N SER A 252 3.53 40.52 -4.14
CA SER A 252 4.05 41.27 -5.28
C SER A 252 3.10 42.40 -5.70
N ALA A 253 1.78 42.15 -5.70
CA ALA A 253 0.77 43.15 -5.99
C ALA A 253 0.74 44.28 -4.95
N LEU A 254 0.84 43.94 -3.66
CA LEU A 254 0.95 44.92 -2.59
C LEU A 254 2.24 45.75 -2.72
N LYS A 255 3.36 45.13 -3.08
CA LYS A 255 4.61 45.84 -3.33
C LYS A 255 4.45 46.88 -4.45
N VAL A 256 3.84 46.50 -5.58
CA VAL A 256 3.57 47.45 -6.68
C VAL A 256 2.67 48.61 -6.22
N LYS A 257 1.66 48.34 -5.38
CA LYS A 257 0.80 49.40 -4.82
C LYS A 257 1.56 50.34 -3.88
N ILE A 258 2.48 49.80 -3.07
CA ILE A 258 3.34 50.60 -2.19
C ILE A 258 4.27 51.46 -3.05
N ASP A 259 4.97 50.87 -4.03
CA ASP A 259 5.87 51.62 -4.93
C ASP A 259 5.10 52.73 -5.70
N ALA A 260 3.86 52.47 -6.11
CA ALA A 260 2.99 53.46 -6.73
C ALA A 260 2.59 54.58 -5.76
N ALA A 261 2.16 54.24 -4.55
CA ALA A 261 1.83 55.22 -3.51
C ALA A 261 3.04 56.07 -3.08
N ASP A 262 4.23 55.47 -2.99
CA ASP A 262 5.48 56.18 -2.72
C ASP A 262 5.84 57.15 -3.86
N SER A 263 5.59 56.75 -5.12
CA SER A 263 5.76 57.64 -6.28
C SER A 263 4.74 58.78 -6.28
N GLU A 264 3.48 58.52 -5.96
CA GLU A 264 2.43 59.55 -5.81
C GLU A 264 2.76 60.52 -4.67
N ALA A 265 3.21 60.02 -3.52
CA ALA A 265 3.66 60.85 -2.40
C ALA A 265 4.86 61.73 -2.81
N GLY A 266 5.85 61.15 -3.51
CA GLY A 266 6.98 61.90 -4.06
C GLY A 266 6.57 62.96 -5.09
N GLN A 267 5.49 62.73 -5.84
CA GLN A 267 4.92 63.72 -6.75
C GLN A 267 4.18 64.83 -5.98
N ALA A 268 3.39 64.47 -4.96
CA ALA A 268 2.72 65.43 -4.09
C ALA A 268 3.72 66.34 -3.35
N ASP A 269 4.87 65.81 -2.91
CA ASP A 269 5.94 66.60 -2.32
C ASP A 269 6.56 67.59 -3.32
N LYS A 270 6.73 67.19 -4.58
CA LYS A 270 7.18 68.11 -5.65
C LYS A 270 6.13 69.19 -5.93
N GLU A 271 4.86 68.83 -6.00
CA GLU A 271 3.75 69.79 -6.17
C GLU A 271 3.69 70.78 -5.01
N LYS A 272 3.87 70.29 -3.77
CA LYS A 272 3.98 71.14 -2.58
C LYS A 272 5.16 72.09 -2.66
N ALA A 273 6.34 71.62 -3.08
CA ALA A 273 7.51 72.47 -3.29
C ALA A 273 7.27 73.55 -4.35
N VAL A 274 6.60 73.21 -5.46
CA VAL A 274 6.19 74.18 -6.50
C VAL A 274 5.19 75.19 -5.94
N LEU A 275 4.20 74.76 -5.14
CA LEU A 275 3.25 75.67 -4.50
C LEU A 275 3.94 76.60 -3.49
N GLU A 276 4.92 76.10 -2.73
CA GLU A 276 5.72 76.92 -1.81
C GLU A 276 6.58 77.94 -2.58
N GLN A 277 7.22 77.53 -3.68
CA GLN A 277 7.96 78.44 -4.56
C GLN A 277 7.04 79.49 -5.20
N THR A 278 5.83 79.08 -5.62
CA THR A 278 4.81 79.97 -6.17
C THR A 278 4.34 80.97 -5.12
N ARG A 279 4.09 80.54 -3.88
CA ARG A 279 3.77 81.44 -2.75
C ARG A 279 4.89 82.43 -2.48
N LYS A 280 6.15 81.98 -2.53
CA LYS A 280 7.31 82.86 -2.36
C LYS A 280 7.39 83.91 -3.47
N LEU A 281 7.20 83.51 -4.73
CA LEU A 281 7.13 84.44 -5.87
C LEU A 281 5.97 85.44 -5.70
N ILE A 282 4.80 85.00 -5.25
CA ILE A 282 3.67 85.89 -4.96
C ILE A 282 4.07 86.91 -3.89
N GLN A 283 4.68 86.49 -2.78
CA GLN A 283 5.16 87.39 -1.72
C GLN A 283 6.23 88.37 -2.22
N GLU A 284 7.18 87.91 -3.04
CA GLU A 284 8.21 88.76 -3.66
C GLU A 284 7.58 89.78 -4.61
N THR A 285 6.61 89.36 -5.42
CA THR A 285 5.89 90.23 -6.36
C THR A 285 5.03 91.24 -5.62
N GLU A 286 4.35 90.82 -4.54
CA GLU A 286 3.57 91.69 -3.65
C GLU A 286 4.47 92.72 -2.96
N SER A 287 5.64 92.30 -2.47
CA SER A 287 6.65 93.19 -1.87
C SER A 287 7.18 94.19 -2.89
N ALA A 288 7.50 93.75 -4.11
CA ALA A 288 7.94 94.62 -5.20
C ALA A 288 6.84 95.60 -5.64
N LEU A 289 5.58 95.15 -5.70
CA LEU A 289 4.42 96.00 -5.95
C LEU A 289 4.25 97.03 -4.84
N GLN A 290 4.29 96.64 -3.57
CA GLN A 290 4.21 97.58 -2.44
C GLN A 290 5.36 98.58 -2.46
N GLN A 291 6.57 98.16 -2.81
CA GLN A 291 7.73 99.04 -2.92
C GLN A 291 7.63 100.01 -4.10
N SER A 292 7.14 99.54 -5.26
CA SER A 292 6.88 100.37 -6.44
C SER A 292 5.72 101.35 -6.21
N LEU A 293 4.60 100.87 -5.66
CA LEU A 293 3.44 101.71 -5.31
C LEU A 293 3.81 102.72 -4.23
N GLY A 294 4.54 102.31 -3.20
CA GLY A 294 5.06 103.19 -2.16
C GLY A 294 5.99 104.25 -2.74
N GLY A 295 6.95 103.86 -3.58
CA GLY A 295 7.84 104.79 -4.28
C GLY A 295 7.09 105.76 -5.19
N GLN A 296 6.10 105.29 -5.95
CA GLN A 296 5.25 106.16 -6.79
C GLN A 296 4.40 107.11 -5.94
N LEU A 297 3.87 106.67 -4.79
CA LEU A 297 3.12 107.51 -3.85
C LEU A 297 4.01 108.60 -3.24
N ASP A 298 5.23 108.24 -2.86
CA ASP A 298 6.21 109.18 -2.33
C ASP A 298 6.67 110.18 -3.39
N GLU A 299 6.92 109.74 -4.63
CA GLU A 299 7.16 110.63 -5.76
C GLU A 299 5.98 111.56 -6.04
N LEU A 300 4.75 111.06 -5.94
CA LEU A 300 3.53 111.85 -6.14
C LEU A 300 3.40 112.92 -5.04
N LYS A 301 3.64 112.54 -3.77
CA LYS A 301 3.70 113.47 -2.64
C LYS A 301 4.78 114.52 -2.85
N GLN A 302 5.97 114.12 -3.28
CA GLN A 302 7.07 115.05 -3.50
C GLN A 302 6.79 115.99 -4.68
N LYS A 303 6.13 115.51 -5.75
CA LYS A 303 5.64 116.36 -6.84
C LYS A 303 4.52 117.28 -6.39
N GLN A 304 3.62 116.81 -5.53
CA GLN A 304 2.57 117.63 -4.93
C GLN A 304 3.16 118.73 -4.04
N GLU A 305 4.16 118.42 -3.21
CA GLU A 305 4.90 119.40 -2.41
C GLU A 305 5.63 120.41 -3.30
N LYS A 306 6.39 119.95 -4.30
CA LYS A 306 7.03 120.83 -5.28
C LYS A 306 6.02 121.70 -6.01
N PHE A 307 4.87 121.15 -6.40
CA PHE A 307 3.80 121.92 -7.03
C PHE A 307 3.20 122.93 -6.07
N GLN A 308 2.94 122.58 -4.81
CA GLN A 308 2.46 123.51 -3.79
C GLN A 308 3.49 124.63 -3.53
N GLU A 309 4.78 124.30 -3.48
CA GLU A 309 5.85 125.25 -3.30
C GLU A 309 5.98 126.18 -4.50
N HIS A 310 5.90 125.64 -5.72
CA HIS A 310 5.92 126.41 -6.95
C HIS A 310 4.66 127.28 -7.10
N PHE A 311 3.49 126.77 -6.72
CA PHE A 311 2.24 127.51 -6.67
C PHE A 311 2.28 128.62 -5.62
N LYS A 312 2.91 128.39 -4.48
CA LYS A 312 3.14 129.39 -3.43
C LYS A 312 4.12 130.47 -3.87
N MET A 313 5.19 130.09 -4.56
CA MET A 313 6.12 131.02 -5.23
C MET A 313 5.40 131.86 -6.29
N LEU A 314 4.59 131.23 -7.15
CA LEU A 314 3.79 131.91 -8.17
C LEU A 314 2.78 132.87 -7.54
N LEU A 315 2.11 132.48 -6.46
CA LEU A 315 1.22 133.35 -5.69
C LEU A 315 1.98 134.53 -5.06
N LEU A 316 3.20 134.32 -4.55
CA LEU A 316 4.03 135.38 -4.00
C LEU A 316 4.50 136.36 -5.09
N ASP A 317 4.87 135.86 -6.27
CA ASP A 317 5.21 136.69 -7.42
C ASP A 317 3.98 137.45 -7.94
N HIS A 318 2.82 136.82 -8.00
CA HIS A 318 1.58 137.50 -8.37
C HIS A 318 1.15 138.52 -7.33
N LEU A 319 1.35 138.25 -6.03
CA LEU A 319 1.12 139.22 -4.96
C LEU A 319 2.12 140.38 -5.01
N ARG A 320 3.38 140.13 -5.41
CA ARG A 320 4.35 141.20 -5.69
C ARG A 320 3.97 142.03 -6.89
N ASP A 321 3.56 141.41 -7.99
CA ASP A 321 3.07 142.10 -9.18
C ASP A 321 1.81 142.91 -8.86
N ALA A 322 0.90 142.35 -8.05
CA ALA A 322 -0.27 143.05 -7.55
C ALA A 322 0.12 144.19 -6.59
N GLU A 323 1.12 144.04 -5.72
CA GLU A 323 1.64 145.14 -4.89
C GLU A 323 2.26 146.25 -5.72
N VAL A 324 2.98 145.91 -6.80
CA VAL A 324 3.54 146.86 -7.76
C VAL A 324 2.42 147.56 -8.54
N GLN A 325 1.39 146.83 -8.96
CA GLN A 325 0.20 147.42 -9.57
C GLN A 325 -0.55 148.32 -8.59
N VAL A 326 -0.71 147.94 -7.32
CA VAL A 326 -1.35 148.77 -6.29
C VAL A 326 -0.50 149.99 -5.96
N LYS A 327 0.83 149.90 -5.98
CA LYS A 327 1.72 151.08 -5.86
C LYS A 327 1.57 152.02 -7.05
N ARG A 328 1.60 151.50 -8.28
CA ARG A 328 1.32 152.29 -9.50
C ARG A 328 -0.07 152.90 -9.47
N ILE A 329 -1.08 152.16 -9.05
CA ILE A 329 -2.44 152.66 -8.89
C ILE A 329 -2.48 153.71 -7.78
N ARG A 330 -1.77 153.59 -6.67
CA ARG A 330 -1.69 154.63 -5.63
C ARG A 330 -0.99 155.89 -6.12
N GLU A 331 0.05 155.77 -6.94
CA GLU A 331 0.75 156.91 -7.56
C GLU A 331 -0.12 157.59 -8.63
N VAL A 332 -0.84 156.81 -9.43
CA VAL A 332 -1.78 157.32 -10.44
C VAL A 332 -3.06 157.87 -9.80
N HIS A 333 -3.55 157.27 -8.71
CA HIS A 333 -4.72 157.73 -7.96
C HIS A 333 -4.42 158.99 -7.13
N ALA A 334 -3.18 159.17 -6.66
CA ALA A 334 -2.73 160.44 -6.07
C ALA A 334 -2.66 161.58 -7.11
N GLY A 335 -2.41 161.26 -8.40
CA GLY A 335 -2.42 162.24 -9.50
C GLY A 335 -3.82 162.53 -10.10
N ILE A 336 -4.72 161.56 -10.08
CA ILE A 336 -6.02 161.67 -10.76
C ILE A 336 -7.14 162.19 -9.84
N LEU A 337 -7.00 162.10 -8.51
CA LEU A 337 -7.94 162.70 -7.56
C LEU A 337 -7.91 164.24 -7.51
N GLN A 338 -7.00 164.90 -8.24
CA GLN A 338 -6.94 166.36 -8.36
C GLN A 338 -7.64 166.90 -9.62
N LEU A 339 -8.19 166.04 -10.51
CA LEU A 339 -8.70 166.52 -11.80
C LEU A 339 -10.15 166.26 -12.16
N LEU A 340 -10.88 165.23 -11.71
CA LEU A 340 -12.31 165.11 -12.07
C LEU A 340 -13.11 164.20 -11.12
N GLY A 341 -14.28 164.69 -10.71
CA GLY A 341 -15.21 164.02 -9.78
C GLY A 341 -16.27 163.12 -10.43
N ALA A 342 -17.22 162.69 -9.57
CA ALA A 342 -18.47 161.95 -9.84
C ALA A 342 -18.29 160.54 -10.44
N SER A 343 -19.20 159.57 -10.38
CA SER A 343 -20.38 159.19 -9.58
C SER A 343 -20.82 157.83 -10.16
N ALA A 344 -21.30 156.92 -9.31
CA ALA A 344 -22.32 155.86 -9.52
C ALA A 344 -22.51 155.06 -10.85
N SER A 345 -22.86 153.77 -10.67
CA SER A 345 -23.98 153.05 -11.33
C SER A 345 -23.70 151.92 -12.38
N ALA A 346 -23.82 150.66 -11.93
CA ALA A 346 -24.79 149.60 -12.32
C ALA A 346 -24.84 148.84 -13.70
N VAL A 347 -25.13 147.51 -13.59
CA VAL A 347 -25.81 146.49 -14.48
C VAL A 347 -25.06 145.95 -15.74
N PRO A 348 -25.42 144.82 -16.43
CA PRO A 348 -26.08 143.51 -16.14
C PRO A 348 -25.37 142.21 -16.64
N ALA A 349 -25.91 141.06 -16.19
CA ALA A 349 -26.29 139.81 -16.90
C ALA A 349 -25.51 139.20 -18.09
N ALA A 350 -25.46 137.85 -18.02
CA ALA A 350 -25.76 136.85 -19.06
C ALA A 350 -24.63 135.86 -19.44
N ALA A 351 -25.02 134.58 -19.33
CA ALA A 351 -24.44 133.33 -19.84
C ALA A 351 -24.25 133.37 -21.40
N PRO A 352 -23.91 132.29 -22.17
CA PRO A 352 -24.08 130.85 -21.89
C PRO A 352 -23.11 129.85 -22.61
N VAL A 353 -23.47 128.55 -22.52
CA VAL A 353 -23.23 127.39 -23.44
C VAL A 353 -21.81 126.80 -23.58
N ALA A 354 -21.64 125.51 -23.25
CA ALA A 354 -21.59 124.41 -24.24
C ALA A 354 -20.89 123.12 -23.72
N SER A 355 -21.66 122.02 -23.69
CA SER A 355 -21.20 120.61 -23.74
C SER A 355 -20.68 120.25 -25.15
N PRO A 356 -20.09 119.05 -25.43
CA PRO A 356 -20.83 117.77 -25.64
C PRO A 356 -20.11 116.52 -25.03
N VAL A 357 -20.74 115.39 -24.66
CA VAL A 357 -21.46 114.28 -25.36
C VAL A 357 -20.55 113.23 -26.04
N VAL A 358 -21.02 111.97 -25.93
CA VAL A 358 -20.78 110.71 -26.70
C VAL A 358 -19.99 109.64 -25.90
N ALA A 359 -20.29 108.34 -25.86
CA ALA A 359 -21.46 107.45 -25.99
C ALA A 359 -20.93 105.98 -25.81
N ALA A 360 -21.81 105.03 -25.51
CA ALA A 360 -21.59 103.57 -25.34
C ALA A 360 -21.20 102.83 -26.65
N PRO A 361 -20.96 101.48 -26.67
CA PRO A 361 -21.96 100.39 -26.58
C PRO A 361 -21.39 99.12 -25.86
N ALA A 362 -21.89 97.87 -25.88
CA ALA A 362 -23.20 97.20 -25.78
C ALA A 362 -22.94 95.67 -25.56
N GLN A 363 -23.97 94.96 -25.07
CA GLN A 363 -24.41 93.58 -25.42
C GLN A 363 -23.78 92.28 -24.85
N ALA A 364 -24.66 91.50 -24.19
CA ALA A 364 -25.13 90.12 -24.51
C ALA A 364 -24.88 88.95 -23.51
N ALA A 365 -25.97 88.31 -23.09
CA ALA A 365 -26.10 86.96 -22.50
C ALA A 365 -26.35 85.91 -23.62
N PRO A 366 -26.34 84.56 -23.40
CA PRO A 366 -27.45 83.76 -22.80
C PRO A 366 -26.98 82.50 -21.98
N ALA A 367 -27.72 81.89 -21.03
CA ALA A 367 -28.87 80.94 -21.03
C ALA A 367 -28.59 79.43 -21.39
N ALA A 368 -28.98 78.54 -20.44
CA ALA A 368 -29.48 77.14 -20.55
C ALA A 368 -28.55 76.03 -21.16
N THR A 369 -28.60 74.71 -20.87
CA THR A 369 -29.70 73.80 -20.47
C THR A 369 -29.13 72.43 -20.00
N ALA A 370 -29.87 71.78 -19.10
CA ALA A 370 -30.19 70.33 -18.94
C ALA A 370 -29.25 69.17 -19.34
N GLU A 371 -29.35 68.14 -18.48
CA GLU A 371 -29.55 66.72 -18.77
C GLU A 371 -28.36 65.75 -18.99
N GLN A 372 -28.32 64.76 -18.09
CA GLN A 372 -28.32 63.30 -18.34
C GLN A 372 -27.15 62.48 -17.77
N LEU A 373 -27.55 61.53 -16.91
CA LEU A 373 -27.18 60.10 -16.86
C LEU A 373 -25.68 59.74 -16.84
N PHE A 374 -25.21 59.14 -15.75
CA PHE A 374 -25.10 57.67 -15.67
C PHE A 374 -24.80 57.21 -14.24
N ALA A 375 -25.45 56.10 -13.91
CA ALA A 375 -25.24 55.24 -12.76
C ALA A 375 -23.79 54.75 -12.62
N ALA A 376 -23.32 54.54 -11.38
CA ALA A 376 -22.77 53.26 -10.95
C ALA A 376 -22.45 53.30 -9.44
N ALA A 377 -23.06 52.36 -8.74
CA ALA A 377 -22.80 52.04 -7.33
C ALA A 377 -21.37 51.52 -7.11
N PRO A 378 -20.79 51.68 -5.91
CA PRO A 378 -19.92 50.68 -5.35
C PRO A 378 -20.75 49.76 -4.47
N ALA A 379 -20.87 48.51 -4.91
CA ALA A 379 -21.37 47.42 -4.09
C ALA A 379 -20.52 47.28 -2.82
N GLN A 380 -21.21 47.18 -1.69
CA GLN A 380 -20.69 46.61 -0.46
C GLN A 380 -20.15 45.20 -0.73
N PRO A 381 -18.97 44.82 -0.22
CA PRO A 381 -18.69 43.42 0.03
C PRO A 381 -19.38 43.02 1.35
N ALA A 382 -20.36 42.12 1.25
CA ALA A 382 -20.89 41.38 2.37
C ALA A 382 -19.79 40.50 3.01
N PRO A 383 -19.91 40.21 4.32
CA PRO A 383 -18.93 39.43 5.07
C PRO A 383 -18.96 37.96 4.62
N VAL A 384 -17.78 37.41 4.36
CA VAL A 384 -17.59 35.96 4.22
C VAL A 384 -17.88 35.33 5.58
N ALA A 385 -18.96 34.55 5.61
CA ALA A 385 -19.39 33.79 6.75
C ALA A 385 -18.27 32.87 7.26
N THR A 386 -18.07 32.95 8.56
CA THR A 386 -17.30 32.09 9.42
C THR A 386 -17.68 30.63 9.18
N ALA A 387 -16.71 29.82 8.77
CA ALA A 387 -16.78 28.37 8.86
C ALA A 387 -16.47 27.96 10.31
N GLU A 388 -17.52 27.85 11.12
CA GLU A 388 -17.49 27.04 12.34
C GLU A 388 -18.72 26.14 12.36
N GLN A 389 -18.54 24.95 12.93
CA GLN A 389 -19.48 23.82 13.09
C GLN A 389 -19.44 22.82 11.92
N LEU A 390 -19.03 21.56 12.06
CA LEU A 390 -18.95 20.69 13.24
C LEU A 390 -17.80 19.67 13.09
N PHE A 391 -16.89 19.69 14.07
CA PHE A 391 -16.12 18.51 14.45
C PHE A 391 -17.08 17.55 15.17
N ALA A 392 -17.52 16.51 14.47
CA ALA A 392 -18.14 15.34 15.08
C ALA A 392 -17.09 14.22 15.14
N ALA A 393 -16.63 13.97 16.37
CA ALA A 393 -16.12 12.72 16.93
C ALA A 393 -15.53 11.67 15.96
N SER A 394 -14.23 11.42 16.12
CA SER A 394 -13.71 10.06 15.94
C SER A 394 -12.89 9.64 17.16
N PRO A 395 -13.05 8.38 17.60
CA PRO A 395 -12.67 7.92 18.92
C PRO A 395 -11.19 7.59 19.02
N VAL A 396 -10.68 7.76 20.24
CA VAL A 396 -9.41 7.22 20.74
C VAL A 396 -9.46 5.68 20.67
N PRO A 397 -8.55 4.98 19.98
CA PRO A 397 -8.30 3.57 20.30
C PRO A 397 -7.43 3.52 21.55
N ALA A 398 -8.09 3.29 22.69
CA ALA A 398 -7.46 2.82 23.90
C ALA A 398 -6.93 1.40 23.68
N GLY A 399 -5.79 1.09 24.30
CA GLY A 399 -5.49 -0.28 24.70
C GLY A 399 -4.48 -1.04 23.83
N THR A 400 -3.24 -0.59 23.83
CA THR A 400 -2.08 -1.50 23.78
C THR A 400 -2.07 -2.33 25.08
N VAL A 401 -2.75 -3.48 25.07
CA VAL A 401 -2.51 -4.54 26.05
C VAL A 401 -1.68 -5.60 25.36
N SER A 402 -0.40 -5.65 25.71
CA SER A 402 0.50 -6.77 25.41
C SER A 402 0.04 -8.00 26.19
N PRO A 403 -0.17 -9.16 25.56
CA PRO A 403 -0.02 -10.43 26.25
C PRO A 403 1.44 -10.86 26.19
N SER A 404 2.06 -10.76 27.36
CA SER A 404 3.30 -11.42 27.75
C SER A 404 3.32 -12.88 27.30
N ALA A 405 4.28 -13.22 26.43
CA ALA A 405 4.61 -14.59 26.08
C ALA A 405 5.20 -15.29 27.31
N ALA A 406 4.39 -16.11 27.97
CA ALA A 406 4.86 -17.10 28.93
C ALA A 406 5.35 -18.32 28.15
N ALA A 407 6.64 -18.59 28.25
CA ALA A 407 7.27 -19.81 27.76
C ALA A 407 6.74 -21.05 28.52
N PRO A 408 6.46 -22.18 27.85
CA PRO A 408 6.20 -23.41 28.56
C PRO A 408 7.51 -24.00 29.09
N SER A 409 7.51 -24.19 30.41
CA SER A 409 8.51 -24.91 31.17
C SER A 409 8.60 -26.36 30.69
N GLN A 410 9.83 -26.83 30.50
CA GLN A 410 10.15 -28.25 30.35
C GLN A 410 9.75 -29.01 31.62
N VAL A 411 9.01 -30.11 31.45
CA VAL A 411 9.11 -31.36 32.22
C VAL A 411 8.84 -32.51 31.25
#